data_AF-A0A1G9Q940-F1
#
_entry.id   AF-A0A1G9Q940-F1
#
_cell.length_a   1.000
_cell.length_b   1.000
_cell.length_c   1.000
_cell.angle_alpha   90.00
_cell.angle_beta   90.00
_cell.angle_gamma   90.00
#
_symmetry.space_group_name_H-M   'P 1'
#
loop_
_entity.id
_entity.type
_entity.pdbx_description
1 polymer ?
#
loop_
_entity_poly.entity_id
_entity_poly.type
_entity_poly.pdbx_seq_one_letter_code
_entity_poly.pdbx_strand_id
1 'polypeptide(L)'
;MVTLQATASLSVPALILAGIAAAVVATLAMDAVMARIDEGETPPYIASGVLTETHPDDAPDRLASVVHYVAGALTGPLFVWLVLVAQALVGPGALAVVAATVVCYPLMVGFFALVVLPRSQGLARQRLRAIRRAWTVEAAVYLLVLAPLVGVAAAVL
;
A
#
# COMPACT_ATOMS: atom_id res chain seq x y z
N MET A 1 -15.64 -16.05 -36.96
CA MET A 1 -16.05 -15.96 -35.54
C MET A 1 -14.82 -16.35 -34.71
N VAL A 2 -14.11 -15.37 -34.14
CA VAL A 2 -12.91 -15.65 -33.34
C VAL A 2 -13.39 -16.23 -32.02
N THR A 3 -13.17 -17.53 -31.82
CA THR A 3 -13.26 -18.17 -30.51
C THR A 3 -12.19 -17.53 -29.62
N LEU A 4 -12.61 -16.61 -28.75
CA LEU A 4 -11.78 -16.15 -27.63
C LEU A 4 -11.42 -17.40 -26.81
N GLN A 5 -10.14 -17.75 -26.82
CA GLN A 5 -9.59 -18.88 -26.09
C GLN A 5 -9.89 -18.75 -24.61
N ALA A 6 -10.85 -19.55 -24.11
CA ALA A 6 -11.05 -19.78 -22.70
C ALA A 6 -9.97 -20.75 -22.20
N THR A 7 -8.73 -20.27 -22.06
CA THR A 7 -7.61 -21.00 -21.44
C THR A 7 -6.76 -20.09 -20.56
N ALA A 8 -7.33 -18.99 -20.05
CA ALA A 8 -6.65 -18.18 -19.04
C ALA A 8 -6.75 -18.91 -17.68
N SER A 9 -5.61 -19.18 -17.06
CA SER A 9 -5.57 -19.70 -15.70
C SER A 9 -6.31 -18.74 -14.75
N LEU A 10 -7.24 -19.27 -13.96
CA LEU A 10 -7.91 -18.50 -12.90
C LEU A 10 -6.96 -18.12 -11.75
N SER A 11 -5.73 -18.66 -11.73
CA SER A 11 -4.74 -18.42 -10.68
C SER A 11 -4.36 -16.94 -10.57
N VAL A 12 -4.19 -16.21 -11.68
CA VAL A 12 -3.82 -14.78 -11.62
C VAL A 12 -4.96 -13.91 -11.09
N PRO A 13 -6.21 -14.00 -11.61
CA PRO A 13 -7.34 -13.29 -10.99
C PRO A 13 -7.54 -13.67 -9.52
N ALA A 14 -7.41 -14.95 -9.16
CA ALA A 14 -7.53 -15.40 -7.78
C ALA A 14 -6.43 -14.80 -6.89
N LEU A 15 -5.19 -14.74 -7.38
CA LEU A 15 -4.07 -14.15 -6.65
C LEU A 15 -4.25 -12.64 -6.46
N ILE A 16 -4.81 -11.92 -7.45
CA ILE A 16 -5.15 -10.51 -7.30
C ILE A 16 -6.21 -10.31 -6.21
N LEU A 17 -7.27 -11.13 -6.20
CA LEU A 17 -8.30 -11.06 -5.15
C LEU A 17 -7.73 -11.40 -3.77
N ALA A 18 -6.86 -12.41 -3.68
CA ALA A 18 -6.15 -12.73 -2.46
C ALA A 18 -5.23 -11.58 -2.02
N GLY A 19 -4.57 -10.91 -2.97
CA GLY A 19 -3.77 -9.71 -2.73
C GLY A 19 -4.58 -8.56 -2.17
N ILE A 20 -5.79 -8.31 -2.69
CA ILE A 20 -6.72 -7.30 -2.13
C ILE A 20 -7.10 -7.65 -0.69
N ALA A 21 -7.49 -8.91 -0.44
CA ALA A 21 -7.86 -9.34 0.92
C ALA A 21 -6.68 -9.21 1.90
N ALA A 22 -5.48 -9.65 1.50
CA ALA A 22 -4.26 -9.51 2.28
C ALA A 22 -3.90 -8.05 2.54
N ALA A 23 -4.09 -7.18 1.55
CA ALA A 23 -3.87 -5.74 1.65
C ALA A 23 -4.82 -5.08 2.65
N VAL A 24 -6.10 -5.47 2.69
CA VAL A 24 -7.03 -4.99 3.72
C VAL A 24 -6.58 -5.41 5.11
N VAL A 25 -6.14 -6.67 5.29
CA VAL A 25 -5.59 -7.15 6.57
C VAL A 25 -4.33 -6.36 6.96
N ALA A 26 -3.45 -6.07 6.00
CA ALA A 26 -2.27 -5.25 6.23
C ALA A 26 -2.61 -3.80 6.60
N THR A 27 -3.65 -3.21 6.01
CA THR A 27 -4.15 -1.89 6.40
C THR A 27 -4.67 -1.89 7.84
N LEU A 28 -5.43 -2.92 8.24
CA LEU A 28 -5.89 -3.05 9.63
C LEU A 28 -4.74 -3.20 10.63
N ALA A 29 -3.67 -3.90 10.26
CA ALA A 29 -2.47 -4.00 11.08
C ALA A 29 -1.72 -2.65 11.17
N MET A 30 -1.70 -1.90 10.07
CA MET A 30 -1.17 -0.54 10.04
C MET A 30 -1.98 0.39 10.96
N ASP A 31 -3.32 0.31 10.97
CA ASP A 31 -4.19 1.10 11.87
C ASP A 31 -3.78 0.92 13.34
N ALA A 32 -3.49 -0.31 13.75
CA ALA A 32 -3.06 -0.61 15.11
C ALA A 32 -1.73 0.06 15.50
N VAL A 33 -0.86 0.33 14.53
CA VAL A 33 0.42 1.04 14.74
C VAL A 33 0.23 2.55 14.62
N MET A 34 -0.59 3.02 13.67
CA MET A 34 -0.94 4.44 13.51
C MET A 34 -1.47 5.01 14.83
N ALA A 35 -2.34 4.28 15.52
CA ALA A 35 -2.90 4.66 16.82
C ALA A 35 -1.86 4.75 17.97
N ARG A 36 -0.60 4.36 17.75
CA ARG A 36 0.45 4.26 18.78
C ARG A 36 1.65 5.16 18.54
N ILE A 37 1.70 5.86 17.40
CA ILE A 37 2.85 6.69 17.03
C ILE A 37 2.42 8.11 16.72
N ASP A 38 3.28 9.07 17.07
CA ASP A 38 3.06 10.48 16.73
C ASP A 38 2.97 10.66 15.21
N GLU A 39 1.99 11.45 14.75
CA GLU A 39 1.63 11.67 13.34
C GLU A 39 1.17 10.40 12.60
N GLY A 40 0.86 9.31 13.31
CA GLY A 40 0.47 8.03 12.70
C GLY A 40 -0.79 8.11 11.84
N GLU A 41 -1.78 8.88 12.28
CA GLU A 41 -3.03 9.04 11.52
C GLU A 41 -2.96 10.15 10.47
N THR A 42 -1.89 10.96 10.47
CA THR A 42 -1.80 12.16 9.63
C THR A 42 -1.71 11.89 8.12
N PRO A 43 -1.07 10.81 7.60
CA PRO A 43 -0.97 10.58 6.16
C PRO A 43 -2.33 10.48 5.44
N PRO A 44 -3.34 9.74 5.95
CA PRO A 44 -4.71 9.79 5.42
C PRO A 44 -5.33 11.19 5.38
N TYR A 45 -5.15 12.00 6.43
CA TYR A 45 -5.69 13.37 6.48
C TYR A 45 -4.98 14.31 5.51
N ILE A 46 -3.68 14.13 5.28
CA ILE A 46 -2.96 14.84 4.22
C ILE A 46 -3.55 14.51 2.86
N ALA A 47 -3.77 13.23 2.57
CA ALA A 47 -4.33 12.83 1.29
C ALA A 47 -5.77 13.37 1.11
N SER A 48 -6.58 13.32 2.17
CA SER A 48 -7.91 13.94 2.19
C SER A 48 -7.83 15.44 1.94
N GLY A 49 -6.98 16.15 2.68
CA GLY A 49 -6.80 17.60 2.56
C GLY A 49 -6.30 18.02 1.17
N VAL A 50 -5.45 17.22 0.52
CA VAL A 50 -5.03 17.45 -0.87
C VAL A 50 -6.20 17.31 -1.84
N LEU A 51 -7.13 16.37 -1.61
CA LEU A 51 -8.31 16.19 -2.45
C LEU A 51 -9.39 17.25 -2.22
N THR A 52 -9.43 17.86 -1.04
CA THR A 52 -10.44 18.86 -0.65
C THR A 52 -9.90 20.28 -0.58
N GLU A 53 -8.63 20.49 -0.87
CA GLU A 53 -7.93 21.77 -0.73
C GLU A 53 -8.03 22.35 0.70
N THR A 54 -8.04 21.50 1.71
CA THR A 54 -8.11 21.88 3.13
C THR A 54 -6.81 21.55 3.87
N HIS A 55 -6.56 22.25 4.97
CA HIS A 55 -5.46 21.88 5.87
C HIS A 55 -5.71 20.47 6.43
N PRO A 56 -4.67 19.63 6.64
CA PRO A 56 -4.86 18.26 7.15
C PRO A 56 -5.63 18.19 8.48
N ASP A 57 -5.48 19.20 9.34
CA ASP A 57 -6.17 19.25 10.63
C ASP A 57 -7.68 19.56 10.51
N ASP A 58 -8.12 20.03 9.34
CA ASP A 58 -9.53 20.34 9.02
C ASP A 58 -10.10 19.40 7.93
N ALA A 59 -9.33 18.40 7.50
CA ALA A 59 -9.69 17.54 6.40
C ALA A 59 -10.78 16.52 6.80
N PRO A 60 -11.75 16.17 5.92
CA PRO A 60 -12.86 15.31 6.31
C PRO A 60 -12.44 13.88 6.72
N ASP A 61 -12.72 13.48 7.97
CA ASP A 61 -12.37 12.16 8.53
C ASP A 61 -12.84 10.98 7.68
N ARG A 62 -14.07 11.09 7.13
CA ARG A 62 -14.64 10.04 6.27
C ARG A 62 -13.83 9.87 4.99
N LEU A 63 -13.39 10.96 4.38
CA LEU A 63 -12.61 10.90 3.15
C LEU A 63 -11.20 10.39 3.45
N ALA A 64 -10.58 10.82 4.56
CA ALA A 64 -9.30 10.28 5.01
C ALA A 64 -9.37 8.75 5.17
N SER A 65 -10.41 8.25 5.84
CA SER A 65 -10.66 6.81 6.01
C SER A 65 -10.84 6.09 4.67
N VAL A 66 -11.67 6.64 3.76
CA VAL A 66 -11.90 6.05 2.44
C VAL A 66 -10.61 5.97 1.64
N VAL A 67 -9.84 7.07 1.58
CA VAL A 67 -8.58 7.12 0.84
C VAL A 67 -7.57 6.12 1.42
N HIS A 68 -7.49 6.02 2.74
CA HIS A 68 -6.61 5.06 3.43
C HIS A 68 -6.93 3.62 3.04
N TYR A 69 -8.18 3.18 3.19
CA TYR A 69 -8.57 1.80 2.87
C TYR A 69 -8.54 1.50 1.37
N VAL A 70 -8.88 2.47 0.51
CA VAL A 70 -8.80 2.28 -0.95
C VAL A 70 -7.34 2.19 -1.40
N ALA A 71 -6.47 3.10 -0.98
CA ALA A 71 -5.04 3.06 -1.30
C ALA A 71 -4.38 1.79 -0.73
N GLY A 72 -4.73 1.44 0.50
CA GLY A 72 -4.33 0.19 1.15
C GLY A 72 -4.72 -1.02 0.31
N ALA A 73 -6.02 -1.18 -0.03
CA ALA A 73 -6.51 -2.30 -0.82
C ALA A 73 -5.88 -2.37 -2.23
N LEU A 74 -5.72 -1.23 -2.92
CA LEU A 74 -5.12 -1.16 -4.26
C LEU A 74 -3.62 -1.46 -4.29
N THR A 75 -2.93 -1.34 -3.14
CA THR A 75 -1.54 -1.78 -3.02
C THR A 75 -1.41 -3.30 -3.13
N GLY A 76 -2.45 -4.07 -2.79
CA GLY A 76 -2.48 -5.53 -2.97
C GLY A 76 -2.26 -5.99 -4.42
N PRO A 77 -3.11 -5.58 -5.37
CA PRO A 77 -2.90 -5.86 -6.80
C PRO A 77 -1.55 -5.37 -7.33
N LEU A 78 -1.09 -4.18 -6.92
CA LEU A 78 0.23 -3.67 -7.29
C LEU A 78 1.35 -4.60 -6.79
N PHE A 79 1.27 -5.05 -5.54
CA PHE A 79 2.24 -5.95 -4.94
C PHE A 79 2.23 -7.32 -5.63
N VAL A 80 1.05 -7.88 -5.91
CA VAL A 80 0.91 -9.12 -6.70
C VAL A 80 1.56 -8.98 -8.07
N TRP A 81 1.31 -7.85 -8.76
CA TRP A 81 1.95 -7.58 -10.04
C TRP A 81 3.49 -7.53 -9.93
N LEU A 82 4.02 -6.86 -8.89
CA LEU A 82 5.46 -6.85 -8.62
C LEU A 82 6.03 -8.25 -8.35
N VAL A 83 5.29 -9.10 -7.61
CA VAL A 83 5.66 -10.50 -7.38
C VAL A 83 5.72 -11.25 -8.70
N LEU A 84 4.70 -11.15 -9.56
CA LEU A 84 4.68 -11.84 -10.86
C LEU A 84 5.84 -11.39 -11.76
N VAL A 85 6.15 -10.09 -11.79
CA VAL A 85 7.33 -9.56 -12.51
C VAL A 85 8.62 -10.13 -11.92
N ALA A 86 8.77 -10.15 -10.60
CA ALA A 86 9.94 -10.71 -9.96
C ALA A 86 10.09 -12.22 -10.24
N GLN A 87 8.99 -12.98 -10.21
CA GLN A 87 8.99 -14.40 -10.56
C GLN A 87 9.48 -14.65 -11.98
N ALA A 88 9.13 -13.78 -12.93
CA ALA A 88 9.62 -13.87 -14.30
C ALA A 88 11.14 -13.62 -14.43
N LEU A 89 11.74 -12.89 -13.48
CA LEU A 89 13.16 -12.52 -13.50
C LEU A 89 14.05 -13.49 -12.71
N VAL A 90 13.59 -13.93 -11.53
CA VAL A 90 14.39 -14.71 -10.58
C VAL A 90 13.79 -16.08 -10.23
N GLY A 91 12.68 -16.44 -10.87
CA GLY A 91 11.94 -17.67 -10.61
C GLY A 91 10.92 -17.56 -9.46
N PRO A 92 10.00 -18.54 -9.33
CA PRO A 92 9.02 -18.58 -8.26
C PRO A 92 9.68 -18.82 -6.89
N GLY A 93 9.04 -18.31 -5.84
CA GLY A 93 9.45 -18.56 -4.45
C GLY A 93 9.71 -17.28 -3.64
N ALA A 94 10.28 -17.47 -2.45
CA ALA A 94 10.47 -16.40 -1.48
C ALA A 94 11.31 -15.22 -2.00
N LEU A 95 12.29 -15.48 -2.88
CA LEU A 95 13.13 -14.43 -3.45
C LEU A 95 12.32 -13.42 -4.28
N ALA A 96 11.32 -13.88 -5.04
CA ALA A 96 10.44 -12.99 -5.80
C ALA A 96 9.58 -12.10 -4.88
N VAL A 97 9.08 -12.64 -3.77
CA VAL A 97 8.31 -11.89 -2.77
C VAL A 97 9.19 -10.84 -2.07
N VAL A 98 10.42 -11.21 -1.70
CA VAL A 98 11.39 -10.29 -1.12
C VAL A 98 11.75 -9.19 -2.11
N ALA A 99 12.01 -9.52 -3.38
CA ALA A 99 12.29 -8.52 -4.41
C ALA A 99 11.11 -7.54 -4.60
N ALA A 100 9.88 -8.05 -4.69
CA ALA A 100 8.68 -7.22 -4.76
C ALA A 100 8.53 -6.30 -3.53
N THR A 101 8.84 -6.81 -2.33
CA THR A 101 8.82 -6.02 -1.08
C THR A 101 9.85 -4.90 -1.09
N VAL A 102 11.09 -5.21 -1.49
CA VAL A 102 12.18 -4.24 -1.61
C VAL A 102 11.86 -3.12 -2.60
N VAL A 103 11.09 -3.42 -3.66
CA VAL A 103 10.64 -2.42 -4.63
C VAL A 103 9.41 -1.67 -4.13
N CYS A 104 8.43 -2.34 -3.53
CA CYS A 104 7.17 -1.73 -3.09
C CYS A 104 7.38 -0.75 -1.94
N TYR A 105 8.27 -1.05 -1.00
CA TYR A 105 8.55 -0.18 0.14
C TYR A 105 8.98 1.25 -0.26
N PRO A 106 10.04 1.45 -1.07
CA PRO A 106 10.41 2.79 -1.52
C PRO A 106 9.38 3.41 -2.45
N LEU A 107 8.56 2.63 -3.17
CA LEU A 107 7.44 3.19 -3.94
C LEU A 107 6.39 3.79 -3.01
N MET A 108 5.97 3.11 -1.94
CA MET A 108 5.03 3.64 -0.95
C MET A 108 5.60 4.87 -0.25
N VAL A 109 6.83 4.76 0.27
CA VAL A 109 7.51 5.86 0.98
C VAL A 109 7.72 7.06 0.07
N GLY A 110 8.25 6.82 -1.13
CA GLY A 110 8.56 7.84 -2.12
C GLY A 110 7.31 8.52 -2.68
N PHE A 111 6.28 7.75 -3.02
CA PHE A 111 5.03 8.31 -3.53
C PHE A 111 4.42 9.29 -2.53
N PHE A 112 4.27 8.89 -1.27
CA PHE A 112 3.75 9.81 -0.27
C PHE A 112 4.68 11.00 -0.04
N ALA A 113 5.98 10.77 0.18
CA ALA A 113 6.91 11.83 0.58
C ALA A 113 7.21 12.86 -0.54
N LEU A 114 7.16 12.42 -1.81
CA LEU A 114 7.53 13.23 -2.98
C LEU A 114 6.33 13.68 -3.81
N VAL A 115 5.17 13.03 -3.68
CA VAL A 115 3.96 13.35 -4.44
C VAL A 115 2.90 13.91 -3.51
N VAL A 116 2.44 13.14 -2.53
CA VAL A 116 1.27 13.54 -1.71
C VAL A 116 1.62 14.67 -0.73
N LEU A 117 2.65 14.47 0.09
CA LEU A 117 3.01 15.40 1.16
C LEU A 117 3.37 16.81 0.64
N PRO A 118 4.12 17.01 -0.46
CA PRO A 118 4.42 18.34 -0.97
C PRO A 118 3.22 19.14 -1.46
N ARG A 119 2.07 18.49 -1.71
CA ARG A 119 0.83 19.16 -2.10
C ARG A 119 0.05 19.71 -0.91
N SER A 120 0.35 19.27 0.31
CA SER A 120 -0.23 19.82 1.54
C SER A 120 0.42 21.16 1.89
N GLN A 121 -0.39 22.16 2.21
CA GLN A 121 0.06 23.49 2.59
C GLN A 121 -0.03 23.70 4.11
N GLY A 122 0.63 24.73 4.64
CA GLY A 122 0.50 25.15 6.06
C GLY A 122 1.28 24.34 7.09
N LEU A 123 1.93 23.23 6.71
CA LEU A 123 2.67 22.37 7.64
C LEU A 123 4.06 22.94 8.00
N ALA A 124 4.36 23.00 9.29
CA ALA A 124 5.68 23.35 9.78
C ALA A 124 6.75 22.31 9.37
N ARG A 125 7.97 22.75 9.06
CA ARG A 125 9.07 21.88 8.60
C ARG A 125 9.40 20.74 9.57
N GLN A 126 9.30 20.98 10.88
CA GLN A 126 9.52 19.96 11.90
C GLN A 126 8.46 18.86 11.82
N ARG A 127 7.18 19.23 11.64
CA ARG A 127 6.06 18.29 11.50
C ARG A 127 6.23 17.42 10.25
N LEU A 128 6.67 17.99 9.12
CA LEU A 128 6.97 17.21 7.89
C LEU A 128 7.96 16.07 8.13
N ARG A 129 8.98 16.26 8.97
CA ARG A 129 9.95 15.20 9.29
C ARG A 129 9.32 14.10 10.15
N ALA A 130 8.47 14.48 11.11
CA ALA A 130 7.75 13.52 11.95
C ALA A 130 6.78 12.68 11.11
N ILE A 131 5.96 13.31 10.27
CA ILE A 131 5.03 12.65 9.34
C ILE A 131 5.75 11.65 8.44
N ARG A 132 6.88 12.05 7.82
CA ARG A 132 7.67 11.14 6.97
C ARG A 132 8.20 9.93 7.76
N ARG A 133 8.60 10.13 9.01
CA ARG A 133 9.07 9.03 9.88
C ARG A 133 7.93 8.09 10.23
N ALA A 134 6.77 8.62 10.60
CA ALA A 134 5.57 7.83 10.88
C ALA A 134 5.20 6.97 9.66
N TRP A 135 5.09 7.60 8.49
CA TRP A 135 4.80 6.91 7.23
C TRP A 135 5.79 5.79 6.89
N THR A 136 7.10 5.98 7.14
CA THR A 136 8.08 4.92 6.90
C THR A 136 7.87 3.70 7.81
N VAL A 137 7.45 3.91 9.05
CA VAL A 137 7.16 2.83 10.00
C VAL A 137 5.88 2.11 9.59
N GLU A 138 4.83 2.87 9.27
CA GLU A 138 3.55 2.33 8.82
C GLU A 138 3.67 1.51 7.54
N ALA A 139 4.37 2.04 6.52
CA ALA A 139 4.60 1.33 5.26
C ALA A 139 5.41 0.03 5.49
N ALA A 140 6.36 0.03 6.43
CA ALA A 140 7.09 -1.17 6.80
C ALA A 140 6.16 -2.21 7.45
N VAL A 141 5.32 -1.81 8.41
CA VAL A 141 4.34 -2.69 9.06
C VAL A 141 3.36 -3.27 8.06
N TYR A 142 2.84 -2.44 7.16
CA TYR A 142 1.95 -2.86 6.09
C TYR A 142 2.59 -3.97 5.24
N LEU A 143 3.84 -3.80 4.80
CA LEU A 143 4.53 -4.80 3.99
C LEU A 143 4.96 -6.05 4.78
N LEU A 144 5.27 -5.92 6.07
CA LEU A 144 5.54 -7.07 6.95
C LEU A 144 4.33 -8.01 7.06
N VAL A 145 3.12 -7.50 6.87
CA VAL A 145 1.89 -8.30 6.85
C VAL A 145 1.51 -8.73 5.43
N LEU A 146 1.55 -7.81 4.46
CA LEU A 146 1.14 -8.09 3.09
C LEU A 146 2.03 -9.16 2.42
N ALA A 147 3.34 -9.02 2.52
CA ALA A 147 4.30 -9.88 1.83
C ALA A 147 4.14 -11.38 2.18
N PRO A 148 4.09 -11.80 3.47
CA PRO A 148 3.89 -13.21 3.79
C PRO A 148 2.52 -13.72 3.37
N LEU A 149 1.45 -12.93 3.52
CA LEU A 149 0.10 -13.34 3.10
C LEU A 149 0.02 -13.59 1.59
N VAL A 150 0.56 -12.68 0.78
CA VAL A 150 0.63 -12.86 -0.67
C VAL A 150 1.59 -13.98 -1.05
N GLY A 151 2.72 -14.13 -0.34
CA GLY A 151 3.66 -15.22 -0.57
C GLY A 151 3.03 -16.59 -0.33
N VAL A 152 2.24 -16.74 0.72
CA VAL A 152 1.45 -17.95 0.99
C VAL A 152 0.41 -18.17 -0.10
N ALA A 153 -0.35 -17.13 -0.47
CA ALA A 153 -1.36 -17.22 -1.54
C ALA A 153 -0.73 -17.65 -2.88
N ALA A 154 0.41 -17.09 -3.24
CA ALA A 154 1.15 -17.41 -4.47
C ALA A 154 1.77 -18.81 -4.46
N ALA A 155 1.96 -19.44 -3.29
CA ALA A 155 2.46 -20.79 -3.17
C ALA A 155 1.35 -21.86 -3.31
N VAL A 156 0.09 -21.47 -3.11
CA VAL A 156 -1.07 -22.40 -3.11
C VAL A 156 -2.02 -22.23 -4.30
N LEU A 157 -1.89 -21.15 -5.06
CA LEU A 157 -2.67 -20.83 -6.28
C LEU A 157 -1.84 -21.04 -7.55
#